data_AF-R1E2D9-F1
#
_entry.id   AF-R1E2D9-F1
#
_cell.length_a   1.000
_cell.length_b   1.000
_cell.length_c   1.000
_cell.angle_alpha   90.00
_cell.angle_beta   90.00
_cell.angle_gamma   90.00
#
_symmetry.space_group_name_H-M   'P 1'
#
loop_
_entity.id
_entity.type
_entity.pdbx_description
1 polymer ?
#
loop_
_entity_poly.entity_id
_entity_poly.type
_entity_poly.pdbx_seq_one_letter_code
_entity_poly.pdbx_strand_id
1 'polypeptide(L)'
;MQQIIGTARIAAGNGDTTLALASLDKLQAQLDAWRAAIAEAAAAAAAVPAAEAAVPEPPAEETAFSMNVTYVPDKCRRKSVEGSVMRVHYVGKVVATNKAFASSFHTGSQPFRFVLGSDEAPVAGWNEGLVGMCEGERRRLMVPHRLAYGAQGTKGVPPYADLQYDFELVEVSSPKLPPKKKKKTRKGGAEDKGELR
;
A
#
# COMPACT_ATOMS: atom_id res chain seq x y z
N MET A 1 25.29 37.84 -0.90
CA MET A 1 24.44 38.24 0.25
C MET A 1 25.12 37.79 1.53
N GLN A 2 25.62 38.75 2.31
CA GLN A 2 26.24 38.52 3.62
C GLN A 2 25.21 37.94 4.59
N GLN A 3 25.58 36.86 5.30
CA GLN A 3 24.91 36.44 6.52
C GLN A 3 25.88 36.67 7.67
N ILE A 4 25.46 37.56 8.55
CA ILE A 4 26.17 38.07 9.71
C ILE A 4 25.99 37.01 10.80
N ILE A 5 27.01 36.18 11.04
CA ILE A 5 26.99 35.23 12.14
C ILE A 5 27.51 35.97 13.37
N GLY A 6 26.63 36.14 14.36
CA GLY A 6 26.89 36.84 15.60
C GLY A 6 28.14 36.32 16.32
N THR A 7 29.00 37.25 16.71
CA THR A 7 30.16 37.00 17.57
C THR A 7 29.67 36.69 18.99
N ALA A 8 29.59 35.40 19.32
CA ALA A 8 29.51 34.97 20.71
C ALA A 8 30.85 35.30 21.40
N ARG A 9 30.86 36.31 22.27
CA ARG A 9 31.95 36.55 23.20
C ARG A 9 31.90 35.45 24.27
N ILE A 10 32.83 34.49 24.19
CA ILE A 10 33.09 33.59 25.31
C ILE A 10 34.07 34.31 26.25
N ALA A 11 33.61 34.57 27.48
CA ALA A 11 34.45 35.02 28.57
C ALA A 11 35.50 33.93 28.85
N ALA A 12 36.78 34.28 28.68
CA ALA A 12 37.90 33.41 29.00
C ALA A 12 37.97 33.22 30.53
N GLY A 13 37.40 32.12 31.02
CA GLY A 13 37.71 31.55 32.31
C GLY A 13 38.94 30.66 32.16
N ASN A 14 39.97 30.91 32.97
CA ASN A 14 41.24 30.18 32.99
C ASN A 14 41.00 28.66 33.13
N GLY A 15 41.18 27.91 32.05
CA GLY A 15 41.09 26.45 31.98
C GLY A 15 41.41 25.97 30.58
N ASP A 16 42.63 25.47 30.41
CA ASP A 16 43.17 24.68 29.29
C ASP A 16 42.37 24.72 27.95
N THR A 17 42.54 25.81 27.21
CA THR A 17 41.92 26.01 25.88
C THR A 17 42.42 25.03 24.83
N THR A 18 43.54 24.35 25.09
CA THR A 18 44.15 23.34 24.22
C THR A 18 43.32 22.07 24.13
N LEU A 19 42.69 21.64 25.24
CA LEU A 19 41.80 20.47 25.25
C LEU A 19 40.45 20.74 24.55
N ALA A 20 39.95 21.97 24.64
CA ALA A 20 38.69 22.36 24.00
C ALA A 20 38.81 22.42 22.46
N LEU A 21 39.93 22.93 21.93
CA LEU A 21 40.20 22.96 20.49
C LEU A 21 40.46 21.55 19.92
N ALA A 22 41.21 20.71 20.63
CA ALA A 22 41.44 19.31 20.23
C ALA A 22 40.14 18.48 20.17
N SER A 23 39.15 18.82 21.01
CA SER A 23 37.81 18.21 20.99
C SER A 23 37.00 18.64 19.77
N LEU A 24 37.11 19.91 19.37
CA LEU A 24 36.46 20.44 18.16
C LEU A 24 37.06 19.85 16.89
N ASP A 25 38.38 19.70 16.81
CA ASP A 25 39.04 19.04 15.67
C ASP A 25 38.60 17.58 15.52
N LYS A 26 38.42 16.88 16.64
CA LYS A 26 37.93 15.51 16.65
C LYS A 26 36.47 15.41 16.18
N LEU A 27 35.61 16.32 16.63
CA LEU A 27 34.21 16.39 16.20
C LEU A 27 34.09 16.78 14.72
N GLN A 28 34.95 17.70 14.26
CA GLN A 28 35.01 18.10 12.86
C GLN A 28 35.46 16.92 11.97
N ALA A 29 36.48 16.17 12.39
CA ALA A 29 36.91 14.96 11.70
C ALA A 29 35.82 13.87 11.68
N GLN A 30 35.07 13.69 12.78
CA GLN A 30 33.93 12.78 12.81
C GLN A 30 32.80 13.21 11.89
N LEU A 31 32.51 14.51 11.81
CA LEU A 31 31.49 15.06 10.92
C LEU A 31 31.89 14.92 9.44
N ASP A 32 33.16 15.15 9.12
CA ASP A 32 33.67 15.02 7.75
C ASP A 32 33.75 13.56 7.32
N ALA A 33 34.09 12.63 8.22
CA ALA A 33 33.99 11.19 7.96
C ALA A 33 32.53 10.75 7.72
N TRP A 34 31.58 11.28 8.50
CA TRP A 34 30.15 11.00 8.30
C TRP A 34 29.64 11.58 6.98
N ARG A 35 30.06 12.79 6.61
CA ARG A 35 29.75 13.42 5.32
C ARG A 35 30.34 12.65 4.14
N ALA A 36 31.58 12.16 4.26
CA ALA A 36 32.22 11.35 3.23
C ALA A 36 31.48 10.02 3.04
N ALA A 37 31.10 9.33 4.11
CA ALA A 37 30.29 8.12 4.04
C ALA A 37 28.91 8.37 3.40
N ILE A 38 28.29 9.52 3.70
CA ILE A 38 27.03 9.94 3.04
C ILE A 38 27.26 10.28 1.56
N ALA A 39 28.38 10.90 1.20
CA ALA A 39 28.72 11.23 -0.18
C ALA A 39 29.03 9.97 -1.01
N GLU A 40 29.72 8.97 -0.44
CA GLU A 40 29.93 7.65 -1.05
C GLU A 40 28.60 6.92 -1.25
N ALA A 41 27.70 6.96 -0.26
CA ALA A 41 26.35 6.40 -0.39
C ALA A 41 25.49 7.17 -1.43
N ALA A 42 25.66 8.49 -1.54
CA ALA A 42 24.96 9.32 -2.53
C ALA A 42 25.50 9.11 -3.95
N ALA A 43 26.80 8.88 -4.11
CA ALA A 43 27.41 8.55 -5.40
C ALA A 43 26.88 7.20 -5.94
N ALA A 44 26.64 6.22 -5.06
CA ALA A 44 25.98 4.97 -5.44
C ALA A 44 24.51 5.17 -5.86
N ALA A 45 23.82 6.21 -5.37
CA ALA A 45 22.44 6.53 -5.75
C ALA A 45 22.33 7.38 -7.04
N ALA A 46 23.39 8.08 -7.43
CA ALA A 46 23.39 8.99 -8.58
C ALA A 46 23.75 8.34 -9.92
N ALA A 47 24.15 7.07 -9.93
CA ALA A 47 24.56 6.33 -11.13
C ALA A 47 23.46 5.43 -11.72
N VAL A 48 22.18 5.83 -11.59
CA VAL A 48 21.14 5.29 -12.49
C VAL A 48 21.17 6.15 -13.75
N PRO A 49 21.70 5.67 -14.88
CA PRO A 49 21.53 6.39 -16.13
C PRO A 49 20.02 6.56 -16.35
N ALA A 50 19.62 7.78 -16.68
CA ALA A 50 18.31 8.05 -17.28
C ALA A 50 18.30 7.30 -18.61
N ALA A 51 17.91 6.03 -18.57
CA ALA A 51 17.79 5.19 -19.74
C ALA A 51 16.64 5.74 -20.58
N GLU A 52 17.00 6.13 -21.80
CA GLU A 52 16.11 6.35 -22.92
C GLU A 52 15.03 5.25 -22.98
N ALA A 53 13.79 5.66 -23.26
CA ALA A 53 12.56 4.87 -23.14
C ALA A 53 12.55 3.58 -24.00
N ALA A 54 13.28 2.56 -23.58
CA ALA A 54 12.95 1.18 -23.87
C ALA A 54 11.84 0.79 -22.88
N VAL A 55 10.66 0.42 -23.39
CA VAL A 55 9.66 -0.27 -22.57
C VAL A 55 10.36 -1.49 -22.00
N PRO A 56 10.51 -1.65 -20.67
CA PRO A 56 11.19 -2.81 -20.13
C PRO A 56 10.49 -4.06 -20.65
N GLU A 57 11.26 -5.07 -21.06
CA GLU A 57 10.67 -6.36 -21.41
C GLU A 57 10.10 -7.00 -20.14
N PRO A 58 8.92 -7.65 -20.22
CA PRO A 58 8.34 -8.34 -19.07
C PRO A 58 9.32 -9.44 -18.58
N PRO A 59 9.48 -9.61 -17.26
CA PRO A 59 10.32 -10.66 -16.70
C PRO A 59 9.81 -12.06 -17.11
N ALA A 60 10.74 -12.98 -17.38
CA ALA A 60 10.42 -14.33 -17.83
C ALA A 60 9.74 -15.19 -16.75
N GLU A 61 9.90 -14.83 -15.47
CA GLU A 61 9.28 -15.51 -14.34
C GLU A 61 8.34 -14.53 -13.61
N GLU A 62 7.04 -14.67 -13.86
CA GLU A 62 6.00 -13.90 -13.18
C GLU A 62 5.47 -14.70 -11.99
N THR A 63 5.33 -14.07 -10.82
CA THR A 63 4.69 -14.74 -9.69
C THR A 63 3.21 -14.98 -9.98
N ALA A 64 2.76 -16.23 -9.84
CA ALA A 64 1.33 -16.51 -9.98
C ALA A 64 0.55 -15.79 -8.88
N PHE A 65 -0.63 -15.28 -9.25
CA PHE A 65 -1.56 -14.76 -8.26
C PHE A 65 -1.87 -15.85 -7.24
N SER A 66 -1.67 -15.55 -5.96
CA SER A 66 -1.97 -16.49 -4.88
C SER A 66 -2.50 -15.77 -3.66
N MET A 67 -3.41 -16.45 -2.96
CA MET A 67 -4.01 -16.00 -1.72
C MET A 67 -3.70 -17.03 -0.63
N ASN A 68 -3.11 -16.57 0.46
CA ASN A 68 -2.83 -17.37 1.65
C ASN A 68 -3.53 -16.74 2.86
N VAL A 69 -4.46 -17.47 3.46
CA VAL A 69 -5.14 -17.01 4.67
C VAL A 69 -4.25 -17.31 5.87
N THR A 70 -3.81 -16.27 6.57
CA THR A 70 -2.83 -16.38 7.67
C THR A 70 -3.51 -16.43 9.04
N TYR A 71 -4.72 -15.89 9.16
CA TYR A 71 -5.51 -15.93 10.38
C TYR A 71 -7.01 -15.89 10.06
N VAL A 72 -7.79 -16.78 10.67
CA VAL A 72 -9.25 -16.82 10.57
C VAL A 72 -9.85 -16.61 11.97
N PRO A 73 -10.79 -15.68 12.15
CA PRO A 73 -11.49 -15.50 13.42
C PRO A 73 -12.49 -16.64 13.66
N ASP A 74 -12.70 -17.02 14.92
CA ASP A 74 -13.61 -18.11 15.31
C ASP A 74 -15.07 -17.88 14.86
N LYS A 75 -15.47 -16.61 14.73
CA LYS A 75 -16.83 -16.20 14.37
C LYS A 75 -16.82 -15.32 13.14
N CYS A 76 -17.24 -15.89 12.02
CA CYS A 76 -17.47 -15.14 10.79
C CYS A 76 -18.95 -14.79 10.64
N ARG A 77 -19.37 -13.63 11.15
CA ARG A 77 -20.77 -13.18 11.04
C ARG A 77 -21.15 -12.77 9.61
N ARG A 78 -20.18 -12.19 8.88
CA ARG A 78 -20.36 -11.70 7.51
C ARG A 78 -19.08 -11.94 6.72
N LYS A 79 -19.26 -12.35 5.47
CA LYS A 79 -18.18 -12.45 4.48
C LYS A 79 -18.29 -11.30 3.49
N SER A 80 -17.14 -10.81 3.02
CA SER A 80 -17.08 -9.88 1.91
C SER A 80 -17.60 -10.52 0.63
N VAL A 81 -18.40 -9.77 -0.10
CA VAL A 81 -18.91 -10.10 -1.43
C VAL A 81 -18.71 -8.89 -2.33
N GLU A 82 -18.76 -9.08 -3.64
CA GLU A 82 -18.72 -7.96 -4.58
C GLU A 82 -19.78 -6.90 -4.24
N GLY A 83 -19.37 -5.62 -4.24
CA GLY A 83 -20.18 -4.49 -3.80
C GLY A 83 -20.13 -4.21 -2.29
N SER A 84 -19.48 -5.06 -1.48
CA SER A 84 -19.26 -4.76 -0.06
C SER A 84 -18.38 -3.53 0.14
N VAL A 85 -18.74 -2.71 1.12
CA VAL A 85 -17.83 -1.67 1.63
C VAL A 85 -16.88 -2.33 2.60
N MET A 86 -15.58 -2.25 2.33
CA MET A 86 -14.52 -2.83 3.14
C MET A 86 -13.72 -1.74 3.84
N ARG A 87 -13.30 -2.02 5.07
CA ARG A 87 -12.28 -1.26 5.81
C ARG A 87 -11.14 -2.20 6.14
N VAL A 88 -9.97 -1.96 5.57
CA VAL A 88 -8.81 -2.85 5.73
C VAL A 88 -7.61 -2.11 6.27
N HIS A 89 -6.84 -2.79 7.10
CA HIS A 89 -5.43 -2.47 7.24
C HIS A 89 -4.61 -3.29 6.26
N TYR A 90 -3.58 -2.68 5.69
CA TYR A 90 -2.71 -3.35 4.74
C TYR A 90 -1.28 -2.83 4.79
N VAL A 91 -0.36 -3.69 4.35
CA VAL A 91 1.02 -3.33 4.00
C VAL A 91 1.31 -3.90 2.62
N GLY A 92 1.70 -3.04 1.68
CA GLY A 92 2.12 -3.41 0.34
C GLY A 92 3.63 -3.35 0.18
N LYS A 93 4.23 -4.41 -0.36
CA LYS A 93 5.67 -4.55 -0.61
C LYS A 93 5.94 -4.97 -2.04
N VAL A 94 7.06 -4.52 -2.59
CA VAL A 94 7.59 -5.04 -3.86
C VAL A 94 8.30 -6.36 -3.58
N VAL A 95 7.92 -7.44 -4.26
CA VAL A 95 8.44 -8.80 -3.99
C VAL A 95 9.95 -8.85 -4.15
N ALA A 96 10.47 -8.32 -5.27
CA ALA A 96 11.89 -8.38 -5.61
C ALA A 96 12.82 -7.70 -4.59
N THR A 97 12.34 -6.65 -3.91
CA THR A 97 13.15 -5.86 -2.95
C THR A 97 12.71 -6.03 -1.50
N ASN A 98 11.55 -6.67 -1.27
CA ASN A 98 10.85 -6.74 0.01
C ASN A 98 10.61 -5.36 0.66
N LYS A 99 10.70 -4.28 -0.12
CA LYS A 99 10.54 -2.91 0.36
C LYS A 99 9.06 -2.55 0.39
N ALA A 100 8.60 -2.04 1.53
CA ALA A 100 7.26 -1.48 1.65
C ALA A 100 7.15 -0.18 0.86
N PHE A 101 6.12 -0.08 0.02
CA PHE A 101 5.80 1.14 -0.75
C PHE A 101 4.50 1.79 -0.28
N ALA A 102 3.60 1.02 0.35
CA ALA A 102 2.33 1.50 0.86
C ALA A 102 1.98 0.81 2.19
N SER A 103 1.33 1.55 3.09
CA SER A 103 0.83 1.03 4.36
C SER A 103 -0.34 1.88 4.82
N SER A 104 -1.36 1.24 5.40
CA SER A 104 -2.43 1.95 6.09
C SER A 104 -2.06 2.39 7.50
N PHE A 105 -0.93 1.91 8.05
CA PHE A 105 -0.52 2.19 9.43
C PHE A 105 0.31 3.48 9.48
N HIS A 106 -0.36 4.62 9.60
CA HIS A 106 0.24 5.93 9.90
C HIS A 106 -0.24 6.46 11.26
N THR A 107 0.41 7.47 11.83
CA THR A 107 -0.03 8.10 13.09
C THR A 107 -1.49 8.55 12.97
N GLY A 108 -2.36 8.10 13.89
CA GLY A 108 -3.81 8.35 13.84
C GLY A 108 -4.57 7.60 12.74
N SER A 109 -4.00 6.52 12.20
CA SER A 109 -4.53 5.83 11.03
C SER A 109 -5.94 5.29 11.17
N GLN A 110 -6.71 5.54 10.12
CA GLN A 110 -7.99 4.91 9.87
C GLN A 110 -7.76 3.75 8.89
N PRO A 111 -8.51 2.65 9.01
CA PRO A 111 -8.52 1.61 7.98
C PRO A 111 -8.85 2.19 6.61
N PHE A 112 -8.19 1.69 5.56
CA PHE A 112 -8.47 2.10 4.20
C PHE A 112 -9.86 1.60 3.77
N ARG A 113 -10.70 2.53 3.31
CA ARG A 113 -12.06 2.24 2.89
C ARG A 113 -12.17 2.19 1.37
N PHE A 114 -12.75 1.12 0.84
CA PHE A 114 -13.08 1.00 -0.58
C PHE A 114 -14.29 0.07 -0.79
N VAL A 115 -14.88 0.10 -1.98
CA VAL A 115 -15.92 -0.85 -2.41
C VAL A 115 -15.29 -2.02 -3.18
N LEU A 116 -15.51 -3.24 -2.71
CA LEU A 116 -14.97 -4.46 -3.34
C LEU A 116 -15.60 -4.68 -4.72
N GLY A 117 -14.77 -4.93 -5.74
CA GLY A 117 -15.20 -5.10 -7.12
C GLY A 117 -15.43 -3.80 -7.89
N SER A 118 -15.07 -2.65 -7.30
CA SER A 118 -15.07 -1.36 -7.98
C SER A 118 -13.65 -0.91 -8.34
N ASP A 119 -13.56 0.18 -9.11
CA ASP A 119 -12.30 0.85 -9.44
C ASP A 119 -11.71 1.66 -8.26
N GLU A 120 -12.35 1.63 -7.08
CA GLU A 120 -11.80 2.25 -5.85
C GLU A 120 -10.60 1.47 -5.28
N ALA A 121 -10.48 0.18 -5.60
CA ALA A 121 -9.34 -0.63 -5.17
C ALA A 121 -8.07 -0.19 -5.92
N PRO A 122 -6.93 0.07 -5.24
CA PRO A 122 -5.72 0.57 -5.90
C PRO A 122 -5.12 -0.34 -6.96
N VAL A 123 -5.38 -1.64 -6.88
CA VAL A 123 -4.91 -2.65 -7.84
C VAL A 123 -5.98 -3.71 -8.05
N ALA A 124 -6.06 -4.28 -9.26
CA ALA A 124 -7.09 -5.24 -9.64
C ALA A 124 -7.07 -6.52 -8.78
N GLY A 125 -5.87 -6.98 -8.39
CA GLY A 125 -5.71 -8.18 -7.57
C GLY A 125 -6.40 -8.12 -6.20
N TRP A 126 -6.71 -6.92 -5.68
CA TRP A 126 -7.50 -6.79 -4.45
C TRP A 126 -8.95 -7.26 -4.65
N ASN A 127 -9.54 -6.97 -5.81
CA ASN A 127 -10.92 -7.34 -6.10
C ASN A 127 -11.10 -8.86 -6.18
N GLU A 128 -10.08 -9.58 -6.63
CA GLU A 128 -10.09 -11.05 -6.65
C GLU A 128 -9.73 -11.64 -5.28
N GLY A 129 -8.68 -11.13 -4.65
CA GLY A 129 -8.10 -11.74 -3.45
C GLY A 129 -8.79 -11.41 -2.13
N LEU A 130 -9.71 -10.44 -2.10
CA LEU A 130 -10.39 -10.02 -0.87
C LEU A 130 -11.85 -10.51 -0.79
N VAL A 131 -12.32 -11.27 -1.77
CA VAL A 131 -13.65 -11.92 -1.73
C VAL A 131 -13.68 -12.99 -0.62
N GLY A 132 -14.82 -13.14 0.04
CA GLY A 132 -15.07 -14.19 1.02
C GLY A 132 -14.38 -14.01 2.37
N MET A 133 -13.81 -12.82 2.63
CA MET A 133 -13.08 -12.48 3.84
C MET A 133 -14.00 -12.18 5.01
N CYS A 134 -13.65 -12.72 6.17
CA CYS A 134 -14.35 -12.48 7.42
C CYS A 134 -13.79 -11.25 8.15
N GLU A 135 -14.66 -10.51 8.84
CA GLU A 135 -14.22 -9.43 9.72
C GLU A 135 -13.28 -9.96 10.81
N GLY A 136 -12.09 -9.37 10.93
CA GLY A 136 -10.98 -9.81 11.78
C GLY A 136 -10.02 -10.80 11.11
N GLU A 137 -10.30 -11.28 9.89
CA GLU A 137 -9.41 -12.18 9.15
C GLU A 137 -8.13 -11.47 8.70
N ARG A 138 -7.04 -12.21 8.56
CA ARG A 138 -5.81 -11.76 7.93
C ARG A 138 -5.39 -12.69 6.81
N ARG A 139 -4.91 -12.11 5.72
CA ARG A 139 -4.44 -12.86 4.55
C ARG A 139 -3.30 -12.16 3.84
N ARG A 140 -2.50 -12.94 3.14
CA ARG A 140 -1.44 -12.50 2.26
C ARG A 140 -1.84 -12.75 0.81
N LEU A 141 -1.69 -11.74 -0.03
CA LEU A 141 -1.83 -11.84 -1.48
C LEU A 141 -0.47 -11.66 -2.15
N MET A 142 -0.15 -12.55 -3.10
CA MET A 142 0.87 -12.30 -4.11
C MET A 142 0.14 -11.85 -5.37
N VAL A 143 0.43 -10.64 -5.82
CA VAL A 143 -0.25 -9.98 -6.93
C VAL A 143 0.77 -9.77 -8.04
N PRO A 144 0.65 -10.48 -9.17
CA PRO A 144 1.50 -10.25 -10.32
C PRO A 144 1.33 -8.84 -10.86
N HIS A 145 2.35 -8.31 -11.53
CA HIS A 145 2.33 -6.97 -12.11
C HIS A 145 1.10 -6.71 -13.01
N ARG A 146 0.62 -7.74 -13.74
CA ARG A 146 -0.56 -7.64 -14.63
C ARG A 146 -1.86 -7.33 -13.90
N LEU A 147 -1.96 -7.69 -12.61
CA LEU A 147 -3.07 -7.36 -11.71
C LEU A 147 -2.73 -6.20 -10.75
N ALA A 148 -1.59 -5.55 -10.96
CA ALA A 148 -1.08 -4.43 -10.18
C ALA A 148 -0.85 -3.19 -11.06
N TYR A 149 0.37 -2.65 -11.09
CA TYR A 149 0.71 -1.42 -11.82
C TYR A 149 1.32 -1.66 -13.22
N GLY A 150 1.40 -2.93 -13.65
CA GLY A 150 1.79 -3.31 -15.01
C GLY A 150 3.16 -2.79 -15.45
N ALA A 151 3.30 -2.58 -16.76
CA ALA A 151 4.52 -2.10 -17.41
C ALA A 151 4.92 -0.67 -17.04
N GLN A 152 4.00 0.12 -16.47
CA GLN A 152 4.24 1.52 -16.14
C GLN A 152 4.82 1.66 -14.72
N GLY A 153 4.40 0.79 -13.79
CA GLY A 153 4.71 0.98 -12.37
C GLY A 153 4.04 2.23 -11.80
N THR A 154 4.53 2.69 -10.64
CA THR A 154 4.12 3.96 -10.01
C THR A 154 5.20 4.47 -9.07
N LYS A 155 4.98 5.58 -8.37
CA LYS A 155 5.94 6.12 -7.40
C LYS A 155 6.25 5.08 -6.32
N GLY A 156 7.48 4.57 -6.30
CA GLY A 156 7.95 3.56 -5.35
C GLY A 156 7.70 2.11 -5.77
N VAL A 157 7.10 1.88 -6.94
CA VAL A 157 6.89 0.55 -7.53
C VAL A 157 7.43 0.54 -8.96
N PRO A 158 8.51 -0.22 -9.24
CA PRO A 158 9.06 -0.30 -10.59
C PRO A 158 8.08 -0.88 -11.62
N PRO A 159 8.31 -0.63 -12.93
CA PRO A 159 7.69 -1.39 -14.01
C PRO A 159 7.77 -2.91 -13.78
N TYR A 160 6.69 -3.61 -14.12
CA TYR A 160 6.58 -5.08 -14.00
C TYR A 160 6.86 -5.64 -12.60
N ALA A 161 6.73 -4.81 -11.56
CA ALA A 161 6.94 -5.27 -10.20
C ALA A 161 5.74 -6.07 -9.68
N ASP A 162 6.02 -7.31 -9.27
CA ASP A 162 5.10 -8.12 -8.49
C ASP A 162 5.02 -7.61 -7.05
N LEU A 163 3.84 -7.72 -6.47
CA LEU A 163 3.52 -7.14 -5.17
C LEU A 163 3.09 -8.21 -4.17
N GLN A 164 3.54 -8.07 -2.94
CA GLN A 164 2.97 -8.77 -1.80
C GLN A 164 2.13 -7.79 -1.00
N TYR A 165 0.91 -8.19 -0.65
CA TYR A 165 0.08 -7.47 0.30
C TYR A 165 -0.25 -8.35 1.51
N ASP A 166 -0.05 -7.83 2.70
CA ASP A 166 -0.58 -8.40 3.94
C ASP A 166 -1.79 -7.56 4.37
N PHE A 167 -2.95 -8.20 4.56
CA PHE A 167 -4.22 -7.56 4.90
C PHE A 167 -4.74 -7.99 6.27
N GLU A 168 -5.49 -7.09 6.89
CA GLU A 168 -6.39 -7.34 8.00
C GLU A 168 -7.73 -6.66 7.72
N LEU A 169 -8.82 -7.43 7.70
CA LEU A 169 -10.16 -6.88 7.51
C LEU A 169 -10.70 -6.37 8.84
N VAL A 170 -10.91 -5.06 8.95
CA VAL A 170 -11.41 -4.42 10.16
C VAL A 170 -12.93 -4.38 10.20
N GLU A 171 -13.57 -4.09 9.07
CA GLU A 171 -15.04 -4.01 8.99
C GLU A 171 -15.51 -4.36 7.58
N VAL A 172 -16.65 -5.07 7.49
CA VAL A 172 -17.33 -5.32 6.21
C VAL A 172 -18.82 -5.03 6.28
N SER A 173 -19.29 -4.22 5.34
CA SER A 173 -20.72 -3.95 5.14
C SER A 173 -21.22 -4.63 3.87
N SER A 174 -22.43 -5.19 3.93
CA SER A 174 -23.07 -5.74 2.73
C SER A 174 -23.44 -4.62 1.76
N PRO A 175 -23.37 -4.85 0.44
CA PRO A 175 -23.89 -3.91 -0.54
C PRO A 175 -25.35 -3.58 -0.21
N LYS A 176 -25.71 -2.30 -0.31
CA LYS A 176 -27.12 -1.89 -0.28
C LYS A 176 -27.78 -2.47 -1.53
N LEU A 177 -28.39 -3.64 -1.40
CA LEU A 177 -29.17 -4.21 -2.49
C LEU A 177 -30.23 -3.17 -2.91
N PRO A 178 -30.35 -2.83 -4.21
CA PRO A 178 -31.56 -2.17 -4.67
C PRO A 178 -32.75 -3.07 -4.31
N PRO A 179 -33.89 -2.50 -3.88
CA PRO A 179 -35.04 -3.29 -3.46
C PRO A 179 -35.41 -4.27 -4.58
N LYS A 180 -35.45 -5.57 -4.24
CA LYS A 180 -35.84 -6.63 -5.18
C LYS A 180 -37.20 -6.25 -5.78
N LYS A 181 -37.26 -5.91 -7.07
CA LYS A 181 -38.53 -5.75 -7.78
C LYS A 181 -39.24 -7.09 -7.66
N LYS A 182 -40.33 -7.15 -6.89
CA LYS A 182 -41.16 -8.36 -6.77
C LYS A 182 -41.59 -8.72 -8.20
N LYS A 183 -41.08 -9.83 -8.74
CA LYS A 183 -41.54 -10.39 -10.01
C LYS A 183 -43.02 -10.68 -9.79
N LYS A 184 -43.90 -9.87 -10.40
CA LYS A 184 -45.34 -10.01 -10.29
C LYS A 184 -45.68 -11.32 -10.99
N THR A 185 -45.73 -12.43 -10.25
CA THR A 185 -46.28 -13.69 -10.74
C THR A 185 -47.71 -13.39 -11.17
N ARG A 186 -47.91 -13.24 -12.48
CA ARG A 186 -49.24 -13.20 -13.07
C ARG A 186 -49.86 -14.58 -12.84
N LYS A 187 -50.57 -14.70 -11.72
CA LYS A 187 -51.45 -15.81 -11.41
C LYS A 187 -52.65 -15.68 -12.35
N GLY A 188 -52.56 -16.27 -13.54
CA GLY A 188 -53.71 -16.47 -14.41
C GLY A 188 -54.48 -17.70 -13.94
N GLY A 189 -55.46 -17.51 -13.06
CA GLY A 189 -56.66 -18.35 -12.99
C GLY A 189 -57.78 -17.53 -13.65
N ALA A 190 -58.47 -18.03 -14.68
CA ALA A 190 -59.46 -19.11 -14.68
C ALA A 190 -60.86 -18.49 -14.83
N GLU A 191 -61.60 -19.04 -15.79
CA GLU A 191 -63.07 -19.02 -15.94
C GLU A 191 -63.78 -17.67 -16.18
N ASP A 192 -64.24 -17.49 -17.43
CA ASP A 192 -65.49 -16.80 -17.71
C ASP A 192 -66.46 -17.80 -18.36
N LYS A 193 -67.41 -18.27 -17.56
CA LYS A 193 -68.66 -18.87 -18.05
C LYS A 193 -69.60 -17.73 -18.39
N GLY A 194 -69.82 -17.49 -19.68
CA GLY A 194 -70.83 -16.58 -20.21
C GLY A 194 -71.77 -17.33 -21.15
N GLU A 195 -73.07 -17.15 -20.92
CA GLU A 195 -74.19 -17.98 -21.36
C GLU A 195 -74.90 -17.42 -22.63
N LEU A 196 -75.76 -18.26 -23.25
CA LEU A 196 -76.85 -17.96 -24.19
C LEU A 196 -76.55 -17.57 -25.66
N ARG A 197 -76.83 -18.50 -26.59
CA ARG A 197 -78.03 -18.46 -27.47
C ARG A 197 -78.22 -19.77 -28.24
#